data_AF-A0A1G8T6W2-F1
#
_entry.id   AF-A0A1G8T6W2-F1
#
_cell.length_a   1.000
_cell.length_b   1.000
_cell.length_c   1.000
_cell.angle_alpha   90.00
_cell.angle_beta   90.00
_cell.angle_gamma   90.00
#
_symmetry.space_group_name_H-M   'P 1'
#
loop_
_entity.id
_entity.type
_entity.pdbx_description
1 polymer ?
#
loop_
_entity_poly.entity_id
_entity_poly.type
_entity_poly.pdbx_seq_one_letter_code
_entity_poly.pdbx_strand_id
1 'polypeptide(L)'
;MRWLKGLLLAIILLGVLLIGILFAVNNQQTVPLNLIWLELPAASLSVWLLGALASGVVLGMLAMTGVWLRLRTLLTRAQRHNRQQRKELDRLRVQELKELP
;
A
#
# COMPACT_ATOMS: atom_id res chain seq x y z
N MET A 1 3.71 -16.20 -9.26
CA MET A 1 3.17 -15.42 -8.11
C MET A 1 2.82 -13.96 -8.45
N ARG A 2 3.62 -13.19 -9.21
CA ARG A 2 3.30 -11.78 -9.53
C ARG A 2 2.06 -11.61 -10.40
N TRP A 3 1.85 -12.50 -11.36
CA TRP A 3 0.70 -12.45 -12.27
C TRP A 3 -0.63 -12.81 -11.59
N LEU A 4 -0.63 -13.80 -10.68
CA LEU A 4 -1.81 -14.15 -9.88
C LEU A 4 -2.23 -13.01 -8.94
N LYS A 5 -1.26 -12.33 -8.30
CA LYS A 5 -1.53 -11.13 -7.50
C LYS A 5 -2.10 -10.00 -8.35
N GLY A 6 -1.57 -9.82 -9.57
CA GLY A 6 -2.09 -8.84 -10.53
C GLY A 6 -3.52 -9.15 -10.98
N LEU A 7 -3.81 -10.41 -11.30
CA LEU A 7 -5.15 -10.86 -11.68
C LEU A 7 -6.15 -10.67 -10.54
N LEU A 8 -5.77 -11.04 -9.31
CA LEU A 8 -6.62 -10.87 -8.14
C LEU A 8 -6.88 -9.38 -7.85
N LEU A 9 -5.86 -8.53 -7.99
CA LEU A 9 -6.02 -7.08 -7.88
C LEU A 9 -6.96 -6.53 -8.96
N ALA A 10 -6.83 -7.00 -10.21
CA ALA A 10 -7.68 -6.57 -11.31
C ALA A 10 -9.15 -6.97 -11.08
N ILE A 11 -9.41 -8.18 -10.59
CA ILE A 11 -10.75 -8.65 -10.22
C ILE A 11 -11.34 -7.77 -9.12
N ILE A 12 -10.58 -7.47 -8.07
CA ILE A 12 -11.02 -6.57 -6.99
C ILE A 12 -11.34 -5.18 -7.55
N LEU A 13 -10.46 -4.63 -8.40
CA LEU A 13 -10.65 -3.31 -9.00
C LEU A 13 -11.91 -3.25 -9.86
N LEU A 14 -12.16 -4.29 -10.67
CA LEU A 14 -13.37 -4.44 -11.48
C LEU A 14 -14.62 -4.55 -10.59
N GLY A 15 -14.56 -5.32 -9.51
CA GLY A 15 -15.65 -5.46 -8.55
C GLY A 15 -16.00 -4.12 -7.90
N VAL A 16 -14.99 -3.38 -7.43
CA VAL A 16 -15.16 -2.04 -6.85
C VAL A 16 -15.76 -1.08 -7.87
N LEU A 17 -15.30 -1.11 -9.12
CA LEU A 17 -15.82 -0.27 -10.20
C LEU A 17 -17.30 -0.58 -10.48
N LEU A 18 -17.66 -1.86 -10.63
CA LEU A 18 -19.04 -2.29 -10.87
C LEU A 18 -19.96 -1.85 -9.72
N ILE A 19 -19.54 -2.08 -8.47
CA ILE A 19 -20.29 -1.65 -7.29
C ILE A 19 -20.45 -0.12 -7.30
N GLY A 20 -19.37 0.62 -7.60
CA GLY A 20 -19.41 2.08 -7.67
C GLY A 20 -20.39 2.60 -8.72
N ILE A 21 -20.41 2.00 -9.91
CA ILE A 21 -21.34 2.35 -10.99
C ILE A 21 -22.79 2.04 -10.58
N LEU A 22 -23.06 0.83 -10.06
CA LEU A 22 -24.40 0.44 -9.60
C LEU A 22 -24.90 1.36 -8.49
N PHE A 23 -24.00 1.74 -7.58
CA PHE A 23 -24.29 2.67 -6.50
C PHE A 23 -24.62 4.07 -7.04
N ALA A 24 -23.85 4.57 -8.01
CA ALA A 24 -24.08 5.86 -8.66
C ALA A 24 -25.42 5.91 -9.39
N VAL A 25 -25.75 4.87 -10.16
CA VAL A 25 -26.99 4.81 -10.94
C VAL A 25 -28.23 4.70 -10.05
N ASN A 26 -28.18 3.91 -8.97
CA ASN A 26 -29.34 3.71 -8.10
C ASN A 26 -29.53 4.83 -7.07
N ASN A 27 -28.47 5.60 -6.76
CA ASN A 27 -28.50 6.66 -5.75
C ASN A 27 -28.25 8.03 -6.40
N GLN A 28 -29.07 8.38 -7.39
CA GLN A 28 -29.04 9.70 -8.05
C GLN A 28 -29.71 10.81 -7.24
N GLN A 29 -30.36 10.47 -6.12
CA GLN A 29 -30.97 11.45 -5.24
C GLN A 29 -29.92 12.44 -4.72
N THR A 30 -30.16 13.72 -4.97
CA THR A 30 -29.32 14.82 -4.50
C THR A 30 -29.65 15.11 -3.03
N VAL A 31 -28.62 15.05 -2.20
CA VAL A 31 -28.75 15.29 -0.75
C VAL A 31 -27.68 16.30 -0.35
N PRO A 32 -28.04 17.42 0.30
CA PRO A 32 -27.06 18.31 0.90
C PRO A 32 -26.39 17.57 2.08
N LEU A 33 -25.06 17.52 2.09
CA LEU A 33 -24.33 16.84 3.15
C LEU A 33 -23.95 17.86 4.24
N ASN A 34 -24.54 17.71 5.43
CA ASN A 34 -24.20 18.52 6.59
C ASN A 34 -23.18 17.76 7.47
N LEU A 35 -21.96 18.29 7.56
CA LEU A 35 -20.84 17.78 8.34
C LEU A 35 -20.77 18.43 9.74
N ILE A 36 -21.93 18.70 10.35
CA ILE A 36 -22.12 19.36 11.66
C ILE A 36 -21.74 20.85 11.62
N TRP A 37 -20.52 21.18 11.17
CA TRP A 37 -19.98 22.54 11.11
C TRP A 37 -19.90 23.10 9.69
N LEU A 38 -20.11 22.25 8.68
CA LEU A 38 -19.94 22.60 7.28
C LEU A 38 -21.07 21.97 6.45
N GLU A 39 -21.79 22.78 5.69
CA GLU A 39 -22.73 22.28 4.69
C GLU A 39 -22.07 22.26 3.32
N LEU A 40 -22.09 21.09 2.70
CA LEU A 40 -21.56 20.88 1.37
C LEU A 40 -22.68 21.03 0.33
N PRO A 41 -22.33 21.45 -0.91
CA PRO A 41 -23.31 21.62 -1.97
C PRO A 41 -24.07 20.33 -2.27
N ALA A 42 -25.31 20.47 -2.74
CA ALA A 42 -26.13 19.32 -3.10
C ALA A 42 -25.45 18.52 -4.21
N ALA A 43 -25.15 17.26 -3.91
CA ALA A 43 -24.64 16.27 -4.84
C ALA A 43 -25.36 14.96 -4.61
N SER A 44 -25.23 14.01 -5.53
CA SER A 44 -25.81 12.68 -5.31
C SER A 44 -25.16 12.01 -4.10
N LEU A 45 -25.94 11.24 -3.34
CA LEU A 45 -25.42 10.49 -2.19
C LEU A 45 -24.23 9.59 -2.58
N SER A 46 -24.27 9.06 -3.80
CA SER A 46 -23.20 8.29 -4.41
C SER A 46 -21.88 9.05 -4.54
N VAL A 47 -21.89 10.33 -4.93
CA VAL A 47 -20.68 11.15 -5.03
C VAL A 47 -20.06 11.34 -3.65
N TRP A 48 -20.87 11.57 -2.62
CA TRP A 48 -20.37 11.72 -1.25
C TRP A 48 -19.72 10.45 -0.72
N LEU A 49 -20.40 9.30 -0.89
CA LEU A 49 -19.89 8.01 -0.39
C LEU A 49 -18.64 7.55 -1.16
N LEU A 50 -18.65 7.65 -2.49
CA LEU A 50 -17.48 7.31 -3.31
C LEU A 50 -16.32 8.27 -3.05
N GLY A 51 -16.59 9.57 -2.89
CA GLY A 51 -15.59 10.57 -2.57
C GLY A 51 -14.93 10.32 -1.20
N ALA A 52 -15.73 10.02 -0.18
CA ALA A 52 -15.22 9.68 1.16
C ALA A 52 -14.43 8.36 1.17
N LEU A 53 -14.89 7.35 0.43
CA LEU A 53 -14.16 6.09 0.28
C LEU A 53 -12.81 6.32 -0.41
N ALA A 54 -12.80 7.04 -1.53
CA ALA A 54 -11.60 7.36 -2.27
C ALA A 54 -10.61 8.17 -1.43
N SER A 55 -11.09 9.18 -0.70
CA SER A 55 -10.24 9.97 0.19
C SER A 55 -9.68 9.12 1.33
N GLY A 56 -10.47 8.24 1.94
CA GLY A 56 -10.01 7.29 2.95
C GLY A 56 -8.93 6.34 2.44
N VAL A 57 -9.08 5.81 1.22
CA VAL A 57 -8.05 4.96 0.58
C VAL A 57 -6.76 5.74 0.34
N VAL A 58 -6.84 6.97 -0.17
CA VAL A 58 -5.67 7.83 -0.38
C VAL A 58 -4.96 8.13 0.94
N LEU A 59 -5.71 8.53 1.97
CA LEU A 59 -5.17 8.80 3.30
C LEU A 59 -4.52 7.54 3.91
N GLY A 60 -5.16 6.38 3.76
CA GLY A 60 -4.60 5.10 4.19
C GLY A 60 -3.30 4.75 3.48
N MET A 61 -3.22 4.94 2.16
CA MET A 61 -1.99 4.74 1.38
C MET A 61 -0.86 5.68 1.84
N LEU A 62 -1.19 6.96 2.07
CA LEU A 62 -0.22 7.94 2.57
C LEU A 62 0.30 7.54 3.95
N ALA A 63 -0.59 7.13 4.87
CA ALA A 63 -0.20 6.64 6.18
C ALA A 63 0.70 5.40 6.11
N MET A 64 0.40 4.46 5.21
CA MET A 64 1.17 3.22 5.02
C MET A 64 2.57 3.48 4.42
N THR A 65 2.74 4.58 3.69
CA THR A 65 4.00 4.90 3.00
C THR A 65 5.16 5.10 3.99
N GLY A 66 4.91 5.73 5.14
CA GLY A 66 5.92 5.92 6.18
C GLY A 66 6.43 4.59 6.77
N VAL A 67 5.51 3.66 7.04
CA VAL A 67 5.84 2.31 7.53
C VAL A 67 6.64 1.56 6.47
N TRP A 68 6.21 1.60 5.21
CA TRP A 68 6.91 0.95 4.11
C TRP A 68 8.35 1.45 3.94
N LEU A 69 8.57 2.78 4.00
CA LEU A 69 9.90 3.38 3.93
C LEU A 69 10.79 2.90 5.09
N ARG A 70 10.26 2.90 6.32
CA ARG A 70 10.98 2.38 7.49
C ARG A 70 11.39 0.92 7.29
N LEU A 71 10.48 0.06 6.88
CA LEU A 71 10.78 -1.35 6.63
C LEU A 71 11.84 -1.51 5.54
N ARG A 72 11.77 -0.72 4.47
CA ARG A 72 12.76 -0.76 3.38
C ARG A 72 14.15 -0.31 3.83
N THR A 73 14.25 0.71 4.67
CA THR A 73 15.55 1.14 5.22
C THR A 73 16.15 0.08 6.16
N LEU A 74 15.33 -0.52 7.03
CA LEU A 74 15.77 -1.62 7.90
C LEU A 74 16.25 -2.84 7.10
N LEU A 75 15.50 -3.24 6.07
CA LEU A 75 15.89 -4.33 5.18
C LEU A 75 17.24 -4.06 4.51
N THR A 76 17.44 -2.84 3.99
CA THR A 76 18.69 -2.47 3.33
C THR A 76 19.87 -2.48 4.30
N ARG A 77 19.66 -2.00 5.54
CA ARG A 77 20.69 -2.03 6.59
C ARG A 77 21.06 -3.47 6.98
N ALA A 78 20.06 -4.33 7.21
CA ALA A 78 20.28 -5.73 7.55
C ALA A 78 21.03 -6.48 6.44
N GLN A 79 20.68 -6.25 5.17
CA GLN A 79 21.38 -6.84 4.03
C GLN A 79 22.85 -6.40 3.95
N ARG A 80 23.16 -5.13 4.24
CA ARG A 80 24.55 -4.64 4.28
C ARG A 80 25.35 -5.32 5.39
N HIS A 81 24.78 -5.41 6.59
CA HIS A 81 25.45 -6.06 7.72
C HIS A 81 25.72 -7.54 7.44
N ASN A 82 24.73 -8.26 6.89
CA ASN A 82 24.89 -9.66 6.53
C ASN A 82 26.01 -9.87 5.48
N ARG A 83 26.12 -8.96 4.50
CA ARG A 83 27.22 -8.98 3.51
C ARG A 83 28.59 -8.74 4.14
N GLN A 84 28.69 -7.86 5.14
CA GLN A 84 29.95 -7.61 5.85
C GLN A 84 30.38 -8.84 6.66
N GLN A 85 29.46 -9.39 7.46
CA GLN A 85 29.72 -10.60 8.26
C GLN A 85 30.14 -11.79 7.38
N ARG A 86 29.50 -11.97 6.21
CA ARG A 86 29.92 -13.00 5.24
C ARG A 86 31.36 -12.80 4.76
N LYS A 87 31.77 -11.56 4.46
CA LYS A 87 33.14 -11.27 4.04
C LYS A 87 34.17 -11.52 5.14
N GLU A 88 33.82 -11.26 6.40
CA GLU A 88 34.69 -11.55 7.54
C GLU A 88 34.86 -13.06 7.72
N LEU A 89 33.77 -13.83 7.67
CA LEU A 89 33.83 -15.30 7.70
C LEU A 89 34.66 -15.88 6.55
N ASP A 90 34.50 -15.35 5.33
CA ASP A 90 35.29 -15.79 4.18
C ASP A 90 36.78 -15.47 4.36
N ARG A 91 37.13 -14.31 4.94
CA ARG A 91 38.53 -13.96 5.26
C ARG A 91 39.11 -14.90 6.32
N LEU A 92 38.36 -15.17 7.39
CA LEU A 92 38.80 -16.06 8.47
C LEU A 92 39.03 -17.49 7.95
N ARG A 93 38.14 -18.00 7.10
CA ARG A 93 38.30 -19.31 6.46
C ARG A 93 39.53 -19.40 5.55
N VAL A 94 39.79 -18.36 4.75
CA VAL A 94 40.99 -18.31 3.91
C VAL A 94 42.26 -18.23 4.75
N GLN A 95 42.20 -17.59 5.91
CA GLN A 95 43.32 -17.50 6.85
C GLN A 95 43.59 -18.85 7.53
N GLU A 96 42.57 -19.54 8.04
CA GLU A 96 42.68 -20.93 8.55
C GLU A 96 43.29 -21.88 7.51
N LEU A 97 42.86 -21.79 6.25
CA LEU A 97 43.37 -22.63 5.17
C LEU A 97 44.85 -22.34 4.81
N LYS A 98 45.33 -21.14 5.10
CA LYS A 98 46.71 -20.72 4.82
C LYS A 98 47.68 -21.07 5.94
N GLU A 99 47.15 -21.31 7.15
CA GLU A 99 47.92 -21.72 8.33
C GLU A 99 47.99 -23.25 8.51
N LEU A 100 47.30 -24.02 7.64
CA LEU A 100 47.49 -25.47 7.54
C LEU A 100 48.82 -25.78 6.81
N PRO A 101 49.72 -26.59 7.40
CA PRO A 101 51.04 -26.92 6.86
C PRO A 101 51.02 -27.79 5.61
#